data_AF-A0A1C9WY38-F1
#
_entry.id   AF-A0A1C9WY38-F1
#
_cell.length_a   1.000
_cell.length_b   1.000
_cell.length_c   1.000
_cell.angle_alpha   90.00
_cell.angle_beta   90.00
_cell.angle_gamma   90.00
#
_symmetry.space_group_name_H-M   'P 1'
#
loop_
_entity.id
_entity.type
_entity.pdbx_description
1 polymer ?
#
loop_
_entity_poly.entity_id
_entity_poly.type
_entity_poly.pdbx_seq_one_letter_code
_entity_poly.pdbx_strand_id
1 'polypeptide(L)'
;MLRTLQDEDRQATDAERVALARWGSWGAQGVFQIFDEGREDYVGDRELLRSLLSGVEYDAARRTTINAHYTDAAYVQAMWSTVQELGFTGGTVLEPGSGVGTFMGFAPETADITGVELDPITAAISQALYPEATIRAESGVEDHPAEK
;
A
#
# COMPACT_ATOMS: atom_id res chain seq x y z
N MET A 1 -13.92 6.22 5.00
CA MET A 1 -13.83 6.04 3.55
C MET A 1 -13.37 4.63 3.19
N LEU A 2 -12.12 4.23 3.42
CA LEU A 2 -11.68 2.86 3.09
C LEU A 2 -12.55 1.78 3.73
N ARG A 3 -12.83 1.88 5.05
CA ARG A 3 -13.74 0.98 5.74
C ARG A 3 -15.12 0.92 5.11
N THR A 4 -15.69 2.08 4.77
CA THR A 4 -16.98 2.17 4.07
C THR A 4 -16.97 1.40 2.74
N LEU A 5 -15.90 1.52 1.94
CA LEU A 5 -15.78 0.77 0.69
C LEU A 5 -15.73 -0.74 0.91
N GLN A 6 -15.04 -1.18 1.97
CA GLN A 6 -14.94 -2.59 2.37
C GLN A 6 -16.28 -3.12 2.90
N ASP A 7 -16.96 -2.35 3.76
CA ASP A 7 -18.24 -2.72 4.36
C ASP A 7 -19.36 -2.81 3.32
N GLU A 8 -19.32 -1.94 2.30
CA GLU A 8 -20.30 -1.90 1.22
C GLU A 8 -19.95 -2.82 0.04
N ASP A 9 -18.80 -3.49 0.07
CA ASP A 9 -18.28 -4.36 -1.00
C ASP A 9 -18.39 -3.71 -2.40
N ARG A 10 -17.90 -2.47 -2.52
CA ARG A 10 -17.97 -1.71 -3.77
C ARG A 10 -16.66 -1.05 -4.16
N GLN A 11 -16.55 -0.76 -5.45
CA GLN A 11 -15.45 0.04 -5.97
C GLN A 11 -15.56 1.51 -5.52
N ALA A 12 -14.40 2.13 -5.36
CA ALA A 12 -14.30 3.56 -5.13
C ALA A 12 -14.86 4.34 -6.33
N THR A 13 -15.53 5.46 -6.07
CA THR A 13 -15.83 6.48 -7.08
C THR A 13 -14.55 7.23 -7.48
N ASP A 14 -14.60 8.02 -8.55
CA ASP A 14 -13.44 8.86 -8.95
C ASP A 14 -12.98 9.80 -7.83
N ALA A 15 -13.92 10.43 -7.13
CA ALA A 15 -13.61 11.32 -6.02
C ALA A 15 -12.95 10.59 -4.84
N GLU A 16 -13.44 9.39 -4.51
CA GLU A 16 -12.86 8.55 -3.47
C GLU A 16 -11.48 8.02 -3.87
N ARG A 17 -11.28 7.63 -5.14
CA ARG A 17 -9.96 7.27 -5.68
C ARG A 17 -8.96 8.42 -5.56
N VAL A 18 -9.36 9.64 -5.93
CA VAL A 18 -8.49 10.82 -5.79
C VAL A 18 -8.14 11.08 -4.32
N ALA A 19 -9.08 10.85 -3.39
CA ALA A 19 -8.81 10.98 -1.97
C ALA A 19 -7.88 9.87 -1.45
N LEU A 20 -8.08 8.62 -1.87
CA LEU A 20 -7.23 7.47 -1.53
C LEU A 20 -5.80 7.63 -2.08
N ALA A 21 -5.66 8.17 -3.29
CA ALA A 21 -4.36 8.42 -3.93
C ALA A 21 -3.47 9.43 -3.17
N ARG A 22 -4.05 10.17 -2.22
CA ARG A 22 -3.29 11.07 -1.32
C ARG A 22 -2.70 10.34 -0.12
N TRP A 23 -2.95 9.04 0.03
CA TRP A 23 -2.36 8.24 1.10
C TRP A 23 -0.83 8.26 0.98
N GLY A 24 -0.18 8.87 1.97
CA GLY A 24 1.27 9.01 1.99
C GLY A 24 2.01 7.87 2.68
N SER A 25 1.31 6.98 3.39
CA SER A 25 1.81 5.99 4.39
C SER A 25 1.69 6.42 5.85
N TRP A 26 1.81 5.44 6.74
CA TRP A 26 1.94 5.62 8.18
C TRP A 26 3.21 6.36 8.60
N GLY A 27 4.27 6.32 7.77
CA GLY A 27 5.53 7.01 8.00
C GLY A 27 5.51 8.50 7.63
N ALA A 28 4.43 8.97 6.99
CA ALA A 28 4.33 10.35 6.55
C ALA A 28 4.44 11.33 7.73
N GLN A 29 5.05 12.50 7.48
CA GLN A 29 5.20 13.54 8.48
C GLN A 29 3.83 13.95 9.04
N GLY A 30 3.67 13.89 10.37
CA GLY A 30 2.42 14.21 11.06
C GLY A 30 1.56 12.97 11.37
N VAL A 31 1.80 11.83 10.70
CA VAL A 31 1.09 10.57 10.93
C VAL A 31 1.86 9.67 11.89
N PHE A 32 3.17 9.50 11.70
CA PHE A 32 3.96 8.58 12.51
C PHE A 32 3.98 8.95 14.00
N GLN A 33 3.87 10.24 14.33
CA GLN A 33 3.87 10.73 15.71
C GLN A 33 2.63 10.29 16.50
N ILE A 34 1.54 9.91 15.81
CA ILE A 34 0.34 9.36 16.47
C ILE A 34 0.72 8.13 17.30
N PHE A 35 1.68 7.33 16.82
CA PHE A 35 2.11 6.10 17.48
C PHE A 35 3.08 6.32 18.66
N ASP A 36 3.51 7.56 18.94
CA ASP A 36 4.35 7.88 20.11
C ASP A 36 3.49 8.03 21.37
N GLU A 37 3.51 7.01 22.24
CA GLU A 37 2.72 6.99 23.48
C GLU A 37 3.07 8.13 24.45
N GLY A 38 4.26 8.73 24.35
CA GLY A 38 4.66 9.88 25.17
C GLY A 38 4.04 11.21 24.73
N ARG A 39 3.39 11.24 23.56
CA ARG A 39 2.77 12.44 22.99
C ARG A 39 1.30 12.51 23.36
N GLU A 40 0.97 13.30 24.38
CA GLU A 40 -0.41 13.47 24.87
C GLU A 40 -1.33 14.16 23.84
N ASP A 41 -0.76 14.97 22.96
CA ASP A 41 -1.48 15.67 21.89
C ASP A 41 -2.16 14.73 20.87
N TYR A 42 -1.72 13.47 20.79
CA TYR A 42 -2.28 12.45 19.88
C TYR A 42 -3.15 11.38 20.56
N VAL A 43 -3.53 11.55 21.84
CA VAL A 43 -4.37 10.54 22.53
C VAL A 43 -5.67 10.29 21.79
N GLY A 44 -6.38 11.34 21.37
CA GLY A 44 -7.64 11.20 20.63
C GLY A 44 -7.47 10.53 19.27
N ASP A 45 -6.41 10.87 18.53
CA ASP A 45 -6.11 10.23 17.24
C ASP A 45 -5.77 8.75 17.42
N ARG A 46 -5.03 8.39 18.47
CA ARG A 46 -4.75 6.98 18.80
C ARG A 46 -6.01 6.21 19.13
N GLU A 47 -6.91 6.78 19.93
CA GLU A 47 -8.19 6.15 20.27
C GLU A 47 -9.05 5.94 19.02
N LEU A 48 -9.11 6.94 18.15
CA LEU A 48 -9.79 6.83 16.86
C LEU A 48 -9.19 5.72 16.01
N LEU A 49 -7.87 5.68 15.84
CA LEU A 49 -7.20 4.60 15.09
C LEU A 49 -7.48 3.22 15.70
N ARG A 50 -7.45 3.08 17.03
CA ARG A 50 -7.79 1.81 17.71
C ARG A 50 -9.25 1.40 17.55
N SER A 51 -10.15 2.35 17.29
CA SER A 51 -11.55 2.05 16.98
C SER A 51 -11.77 1.61 15.53
N LEU A 52 -10.90 2.06 14.61
CA LEU A 52 -10.98 1.79 13.17
C LEU A 52 -10.16 0.59 12.71
N LEU A 53 -9.08 0.28 13.44
CA LEU A 53 -8.14 -0.78 13.13
C LEU A 53 -8.31 -1.93 14.12
N SER A 54 -8.25 -3.16 13.62
CA SER A 54 -7.99 -4.31 14.49
C SER A 54 -6.63 -4.16 15.17
N GLY A 55 -6.41 -4.91 16.27
CA GLY A 55 -5.11 -4.89 16.96
C GLY A 55 -3.94 -5.23 16.05
N VAL A 56 -4.14 -6.19 15.13
CA VAL A 56 -3.12 -6.61 14.15
C VAL A 56 -2.82 -5.50 13.15
N GLU A 57 -3.84 -4.84 12.60
CA GLU A 57 -3.65 -3.72 11.66
C GLU A 57 -2.98 -2.52 12.36
N TYR A 58 -3.34 -2.25 13.61
CA TYR A 58 -2.73 -1.17 14.40
C TYR A 58 -1.24 -1.44 14.66
N ASP A 59 -0.87 -2.67 15.02
CA ASP A 59 0.51 -3.06 15.22
C ASP A 59 1.30 -3.05 13.90
N ALA A 60 0.69 -3.49 12.79
CA ALA A 60 1.28 -3.40 11.46
C ALA A 60 1.56 -1.94 11.07
N ALA A 61 0.57 -1.05 11.22
CA ALA A 61 0.70 0.38 10.94
C ALA A 61 1.83 1.02 11.76
N ARG A 62 1.91 0.70 13.06
CA ARG A 62 3.00 1.20 13.93
C ARG A 62 4.37 0.74 13.44
N ARG A 63 4.50 -0.52 13.01
CA ARG A 63 5.77 -1.11 12.56
C ARG A 63 6.24 -0.56 11.21
N THR A 64 5.33 -0.22 10.31
CA THR A 64 5.67 0.20 8.94
C THR A 64 5.97 1.70 8.81
N THR A 65 5.81 2.47 9.89
CA THR A 65 6.18 3.90 9.95
C THR A 65 7.62 4.20 9.50
N ILE A 66 8.59 3.33 9.81
CA ILE A 66 10.02 3.60 9.59
C ILE A 66 10.43 3.37 8.12
N ASN A 67 9.75 2.45 7.41
CA ASN A 67 10.21 1.93 6.13
C ASN A 67 9.31 2.27 4.95
N ALA A 68 8.29 3.10 5.14
CA ALA A 68 7.37 3.47 4.07
C ALA A 68 7.93 4.59 3.19
N HIS A 69 8.84 4.23 2.29
CA HIS A 69 9.36 5.11 1.25
C HIS A 69 8.98 4.56 -0.12
N TYR A 70 8.30 5.37 -0.92
CA TYR A 70 7.90 4.99 -2.27
C TYR A 70 8.95 5.42 -3.30
N THR A 71 9.05 4.65 -4.39
CA THR A 71 9.92 4.99 -5.51
C THR A 71 9.35 6.17 -6.28
N ASP A 72 10.19 7.15 -6.63
CA ASP A 72 9.76 8.32 -7.41
C ASP A 72 9.22 7.90 -8.79
N ALA A 73 8.12 8.51 -9.20
CA ALA A 73 7.45 8.26 -10.46
C ALA A 73 8.39 8.35 -11.67
N ALA A 74 9.37 9.26 -11.65
CA ALA A 74 10.35 9.40 -12.72
C ALA A 74 11.23 8.15 -12.89
N TYR A 75 11.63 7.51 -11.77
CA TYR A 75 12.40 6.27 -11.83
C TYR A 75 11.54 5.10 -12.33
N VAL A 76 10.29 5.01 -11.86
CA VAL A 76 9.34 3.98 -12.31
C VAL A 76 9.08 4.07 -13.81
N GLN A 77 8.82 5.26 -14.34
CA GLN A 77 8.64 5.47 -15.77
C GLN A 77 9.88 5.08 -16.58
N ALA A 78 11.08 5.45 -16.11
CA ALA A 78 12.33 5.07 -16.75
C ALA A 78 12.53 3.55 -16.76
N MET A 79 12.17 2.86 -15.68
CA MET A 79 12.21 1.40 -15.61
C MET A 79 11.25 0.75 -16.61
N TRP A 80 10.00 1.20 -16.69
CA TRP A 80 9.03 0.69 -17.67
C TRP A 80 9.46 0.95 -19.11
N SER A 81 10.01 2.13 -19.42
CA SER A 81 10.56 2.42 -20.76
C SER A 81 11.68 1.44 -21.10
N THR A 82 12.61 1.26 -20.17
CA THR A 82 13.77 0.37 -20.37
C THR A 82 13.34 -1.08 -20.60
N VAL A 83 12.41 -1.59 -19.80
CA VAL A 83 11.94 -2.98 -19.93
C VAL A 83 11.19 -3.20 -21.25
N GLN A 84 10.43 -2.21 -21.72
CA GLN A 84 9.79 -2.26 -23.05
C GLN A 84 10.81 -2.21 -24.19
N GLU A 85 11.84 -1.36 -24.10
CA GLU A 85 12.94 -1.29 -25.07
C GLU A 85 13.73 -2.61 -25.16
N LEU A 86 13.83 -3.34 -24.05
CA LEU A 86 14.42 -4.67 -23.99
C LEU A 86 13.50 -5.79 -24.51
N GLY A 87 12.30 -5.45 -24.98
CA GLY A 87 11.39 -6.36 -25.68
C GLY A 87 10.23 -6.88 -24.84
N PHE A 88 9.95 -6.33 -23.66
CA PHE A 88 8.73 -6.64 -22.93
C PHE A 88 7.51 -6.08 -23.66
N THR A 89 6.65 -6.97 -24.14
CA THR A 89 5.40 -6.62 -24.84
C THR A 89 4.15 -6.89 -24.01
N GLY A 90 4.30 -7.51 -22.85
CA GLY A 90 3.22 -7.87 -21.93
C GLY A 90 3.51 -9.14 -21.16
N GLY A 91 2.65 -9.45 -20.19
CA GLY A 91 2.73 -10.65 -19.35
C GLY A 91 2.66 -10.35 -17.87
N THR A 92 2.85 -11.40 -17.06
CA THR A 92 2.75 -11.32 -15.61
C THR A 92 3.95 -10.60 -14.99
N VAL A 93 3.68 -9.69 -14.07
CA VAL A 93 4.68 -8.91 -13.34
C VAL A 93 4.41 -8.99 -11.84
N LEU A 94 5.46 -9.23 -11.07
CA LEU A 94 5.41 -9.25 -9.60
C LEU A 94 6.09 -7.99 -9.06
N GLU A 95 5.38 -7.24 -8.23
CA GLU A 95 5.88 -6.08 -7.50
C GLU A 95 5.93 -6.39 -6.00
N PRO A 96 7.08 -6.85 -5.46
CA PRO A 96 7.24 -7.06 -4.02
C PRO A 96 7.43 -5.72 -3.30
N GLY A 97 6.69 -5.52 -2.19
CA GLY A 97 6.66 -4.24 -1.48
C GLY A 97 5.98 -3.14 -2.29
N SER A 98 4.82 -3.45 -2.88
CA SER A 98 4.16 -2.59 -3.87
C SER A 98 3.68 -1.25 -3.31
N GLY A 99 3.57 -1.10 -1.99
CA GLY A 99 3.02 0.09 -1.39
C GLY A 99 1.62 0.38 -1.93
N VAL A 100 1.37 1.65 -2.26
CA VAL A 100 0.10 2.04 -2.91
C VAL A 100 0.00 1.63 -4.37
N GLY A 101 1.08 1.16 -5.02
CA GLY A 101 1.08 0.72 -6.42
C GLY A 101 1.68 1.72 -7.40
N THR A 102 2.80 2.36 -7.08
CA THR A 102 3.42 3.33 -8.01
C THR A 102 3.85 2.66 -9.33
N PHE A 103 4.39 1.43 -9.32
CA PHE A 103 4.69 0.74 -10.58
C PHE A 103 3.42 0.37 -11.36
N MET A 104 2.36 -0.04 -10.67
CA MET A 104 1.05 -0.31 -11.29
C MET A 104 0.53 0.93 -12.03
N GLY A 105 0.63 2.10 -11.41
CA GLY A 105 0.16 3.36 -12.01
C GLY A 105 0.86 3.79 -13.30
N PHE A 106 2.04 3.24 -13.60
CA PHE A 106 2.81 3.52 -14.82
C PHE A 106 2.98 2.30 -15.72
N ALA A 107 2.35 1.19 -15.37
CA ALA A 107 2.47 -0.04 -16.12
C ALA A 107 1.81 0.07 -17.50
N PRO A 108 2.34 -0.61 -18.53
CA PRO A 108 1.63 -0.77 -19.78
C PRO A 108 0.37 -1.63 -19.54
N GLU A 109 -0.70 -1.37 -20.29
CA GLU A 109 -1.97 -2.13 -20.19
C GLU A 109 -1.80 -3.64 -20.44
N THR A 110 -0.71 -4.05 -21.10
CA THR A 110 -0.39 -5.45 -21.36
C THR A 110 0.30 -6.16 -20.19
N ALA A 111 0.60 -5.46 -19.09
CA ALA A 111 1.14 -6.04 -17.87
C ALA A 111 0.01 -6.49 -16.93
N ASP A 112 0.05 -7.75 -16.54
CA ASP A 112 -0.80 -8.32 -15.50
C ASP A 112 -0.05 -8.31 -14.17
N ILE A 113 -0.37 -7.36 -13.29
CA ILE A 113 0.43 -7.07 -12.10
C ILE A 113 -0.13 -7.75 -10.86
N THR A 114 0.76 -8.44 -10.15
CA THR A 114 0.57 -8.85 -8.76
C THR A 114 1.43 -8.00 -7.84
N GLY A 115 0.81 -7.22 -6.95
CA GLY A 115 1.48 -6.51 -5.87
C GLY A 115 1.48 -7.31 -4.58
N VAL A 116 2.58 -7.27 -3.83
CA VAL A 116 2.66 -7.81 -2.47
C VAL A 116 2.99 -6.67 -1.52
N GLU A 117 2.12 -6.40 -0.55
CA GLU A 117 2.30 -5.33 0.43
C GLU A 117 2.06 -5.86 1.85
N LEU A 118 2.97 -5.52 2.76
CA LEU A 118 2.95 -6.02 4.13
C LEU A 118 1.92 -5.29 5.00
N ASP A 119 1.71 -3.99 4.77
CA ASP A 119 0.73 -3.20 5.49
C ASP A 119 -0.67 -3.43 4.92
N PRO A 120 -1.60 -4.05 5.68
CA PRO A 120 -2.93 -4.40 5.15
C PRO A 120 -3.75 -3.19 4.74
N ILE A 121 -3.53 -2.03 5.37
CA ILE A 121 -4.24 -0.80 5.01
C ILE A 121 -3.72 -0.23 3.69
N THR A 122 -2.40 -0.19 3.51
CA THR A 122 -1.77 0.24 2.27
C THR A 122 -2.11 -0.71 1.12
N ALA A 123 -2.12 -2.02 1.36
CA ALA A 123 -2.57 -3.03 0.40
C ALA A 123 -4.03 -2.81 -0.02
N ALA A 124 -4.94 -2.57 0.94
CA ALA A 124 -6.35 -2.30 0.65
C ALA A 124 -6.56 -0.98 -0.12
N ILE A 125 -5.76 0.05 0.18
CA ILE A 125 -5.75 1.30 -0.58
C ILE A 125 -5.27 1.05 -2.02
N SER A 126 -4.18 0.30 -2.19
CA SER A 126 -3.68 -0.08 -3.51
C SER A 126 -4.74 -0.83 -4.33
N GLN A 127 -5.43 -1.80 -3.74
CA GLN A 127 -6.49 -2.55 -4.42
C GLN A 127 -7.67 -1.66 -4.85
N ALA A 128 -7.99 -0.62 -4.07
CA ALA A 128 -9.04 0.33 -4.41
C ALA A 128 -8.62 1.32 -5.52
N LEU A 129 -7.31 1.57 -5.68
CA LEU A 129 -6.75 2.39 -6.75
C LEU A 129 -6.61 1.62 -8.07
N TYR A 130 -6.26 0.33 -7.99
CA TYR A 130 -5.98 -0.55 -9.12
C TYR A 130 -6.87 -1.81 -9.07
N PRO A 131 -8.17 -1.69 -9.38
CA PRO A 131 -9.12 -2.80 -9.27
C PRO A 131 -8.83 -3.98 -10.22
N GLU A 132 -8.07 -3.73 -11.30
CA GLU A 132 -7.59 -4.72 -12.25
C GLU A 132 -6.35 -5.50 -11.79
N ALA A 133 -5.60 -4.97 -10.82
CA ALA A 133 -4.41 -5.63 -10.29
C ALA A 133 -4.78 -6.64 -9.19
N THR A 134 -3.93 -7.65 -9.02
CA THR A 134 -4.02 -8.57 -7.88
C THR A 134 -3.14 -8.04 -6.75
N ILE A 135 -3.72 -7.66 -5.61
CA ILE A 135 -2.95 -7.19 -4.45
C ILE A 135 -3.01 -8.22 -3.31
N ARG A 136 -1.85 -8.59 -2.78
CA ARG A 136 -1.72 -9.52 -1.65
C ARG A 136 -1.21 -8.79 -0.42
N ALA A 137 -2.00 -8.82 0.65
CA ALA A 137 -1.64 -8.27 1.95
C ALA A 137 -0.81 -9.29 2.76
N GLU A 138 0.45 -9.50 2.38
CA GLU A 138 1.32 -10.53 2.97
C GLU A 138 2.80 -10.11 2.98
N SER A 139 3.61 -10.84 3.75
CA SER A 139 5.07 -10.76 3.63
C SER A 139 5.50 -11.46 2.35
N GLY A 140 6.27 -10.77 1.49
CA GLY A 140 6.87 -11.37 0.29
C GLY A 140 7.96 -12.41 0.57
N VAL A 141 8.27 -12.66 1.84
CA VAL A 141 9.13 -13.75 2.32
C VAL A 141 8.24 -14.71 3.08
N GLU A 142 8.13 -15.95 2.60
CA GLU A 142 7.58 -17.05 3.42
C GLU A 142 8.41 -17.13 4.71
N ASP A 143 7.76 -17.02 5.88
CA ASP A 143 8.36 -17.42 7.15
C ASP A 143 8.62 -18.93 7.06
N HIS A 144 9.80 -19.31 6.56
CA HIS A 144 10.33 -20.64 6.82
C HIS A 144 10.64 -20.69 8.32
N PRO A 145 9.91 -21.49 9.14
CA PRO A 145 10.35 -21.70 10.50
C PRO A 145 11.73 -22.33 10.42
N ALA A 146 12.73 -21.69 11.04
CA ALA A 146 14.03 -22.28 11.20
C ALA A 146 13.84 -23.63 11.93
N GLU A 147 14.03 -24.74 11.23
CA GLU A 147 14.14 -26.05 11.85
C GLU A 147 15.26 -25.97 12.89
N LYS A 148 14.91 -26.27 14.14
CA LYS A 148 15.86 -26.57 15.21
C LYS A 148 15.99 -28.07 15.37
#